data_AF-A0A0U5GDH5-F1
#
_entry.id   AF-A0A0U5GDH5-F1
#
_cell.length_a   1.000
_cell.length_b   1.000
_cell.length_c   1.000
_cell.angle_alpha   90.00
_cell.angle_beta   90.00
_cell.angle_gamma   90.00
#
_symmetry.space_group_name_H-M   'P 1'
#
loop_
_entity.id
_entity.type
_entity.pdbx_description
1 polymer ?
#
loop_
_entity_poly.entity_id
_entity_poly.type
_entity_poly.pdbx_seq_one_letter_code
_entity_poly.pdbx_strand_id
1 'polypeptide(L)'
;MPNDVEKYLPVDTMEWRRPNKRRRQRTIALRLVVSVIGIWFLYYLLIPSGTYTSKDSVAEVQNLQEVITYFEPARPQNSTSIDDETPQEKEDLVRVTKLKEVPWPQTDLETALQDIFTLHPDELQAEYLLRPIELTGEARLREFGLRTRYFKKLFAAWETLHMVASADGTALYIRDDVIQAVQRDPSIAKRLEMTQTEIIHSYESYRSIITQLSTLLFPWTAPYYPDHMHLHAQFYRSGRGIVFTAGDKQAPFLLTSIPTLRELGCNLPIEVMYLGDRDLSQSVREELEALPGVTTRDLRQMVNDQGWKLAGWAGKPFAILFASFREVIFIDADSLFFQNPEMLFEDEDYLQTGALFFKDRLIMPESKRKFLQEVLPKPLSSKALGSRFWTGDSGHMQESGVVVVDKWRHFIALLLVTRMNGPDRDGNKAEKIVGVYELVYGDKETFWLGWELVGDLDYAFHRGDAGTMGMIETDPALLPDSKPSEDKPADDSESEESPETTTRGDYTICAPQLLHLDRSGRPLWFNGWVLPNKYQGKNREPTDFQAFLREPRGRREPDAWQLHEHNVCCLTSEYMSEFSADERAVLDMIMASGRRAGALGNKAGTA
;
A
#
# COMPACT_ATOMS: atom_id res chain seq x y z
N MET A 1 23.12 -43.59 -3.96
CA MET A 1 21.92 -44.09 -3.25
C MET A 1 22.37 -45.08 -2.18
N PRO A 2 21.74 -45.14 -0.98
CA PRO A 2 20.79 -44.20 -0.38
C PRO A 2 21.11 -43.78 1.09
N ASN A 3 20.41 -42.73 1.51
CA ASN A 3 19.88 -42.37 2.85
C ASN A 3 20.79 -42.37 4.10
N ASP A 4 20.92 -41.21 4.73
CA ASP A 4 20.27 -40.92 6.02
C ASP A 4 20.41 -39.42 6.36
N VAL A 5 19.29 -38.69 6.29
CA VAL A 5 19.14 -37.31 6.75
C VAL A 5 18.28 -37.36 8.00
N GLU A 6 18.90 -37.22 9.17
CA GLU A 6 18.24 -36.86 10.41
C GLU A 6 19.24 -36.18 11.37
N LYS A 7 18.76 -35.17 12.10
CA LYS A 7 19.46 -34.12 12.90
C LYS A 7 19.80 -32.89 12.04
N TYR A 8 19.25 -31.70 12.27
CA TYR A 8 19.12 -31.01 13.55
C TYR A 8 17.85 -30.14 13.63
N LEU A 9 17.09 -30.30 14.72
CA LEU A 9 16.08 -29.36 15.21
C LEU A 9 16.73 -28.45 16.26
N PRO A 10 16.45 -27.13 16.29
CA PRO A 10 16.66 -26.33 17.48
C PRO A 10 15.50 -26.54 18.46
N VAL A 11 15.83 -26.97 19.68
CA VAL A 11 14.94 -27.06 20.84
C VAL A 11 15.25 -25.86 21.74
N ASP A 12 14.32 -24.92 21.87
CA ASP A 12 13.56 -24.77 23.12
C ASP A 12 12.40 -23.78 22.95
N THR A 13 11.26 -24.35 22.59
CA THR A 13 9.94 -23.80 22.88
C THR A 13 9.63 -24.03 24.35
N MET A 14 9.58 -22.95 25.15
CA MET A 14 9.17 -23.06 26.55
C MET A 14 7.66 -23.36 26.64
N GLU A 15 7.33 -24.65 26.76
CA GLU A 15 6.00 -25.13 27.12
C GLU A 15 5.61 -24.64 28.53
N TRP A 16 4.68 -23.69 28.60
CA TRP A 16 3.88 -23.51 29.81
C TRP A 16 2.76 -24.55 29.83
N ARG A 17 2.95 -25.64 30.60
CA ARG A 17 1.86 -26.50 31.06
C ARG A 17 0.82 -25.65 31.81
N ARG A 18 -0.34 -25.39 31.19
CA ARG A 18 -1.53 -24.86 31.87
C ARG A 18 -2.40 -26.02 32.37
N PRO A 19 -2.93 -25.98 33.61
CA PRO A 19 -3.87 -26.98 34.10
C PRO A 19 -5.20 -26.92 33.33
N ASN A 20 -5.84 -28.08 33.16
CA ASN A 20 -7.12 -28.32 32.48
C ASN A 20 -8.26 -27.35 32.90
N LYS A 21 -8.34 -26.16 32.28
CA LYS A 21 -9.44 -25.18 32.44
C LYS A 21 -10.70 -25.52 31.61
N ARG A 22 -10.60 -26.39 30.59
CA ARG A 22 -11.71 -26.71 29.68
C ARG A 22 -12.85 -27.50 30.33
N ARG A 23 -12.59 -28.30 31.37
CA ARG A 23 -13.66 -29.05 32.08
C ARG A 23 -14.49 -28.15 33.00
N ARG A 24 -13.87 -27.13 33.63
CA ARG A 24 -14.55 -26.19 34.54
C ARG A 24 -15.35 -25.12 33.80
N GLN A 25 -14.87 -24.67 32.62
CA GLN A 25 -15.60 -23.71 31.77
C GLN A 25 -16.85 -24.31 31.12
N ARG A 26 -16.83 -25.60 30.73
CA ARG A 26 -18.02 -26.28 30.20
C ARG A 26 -19.12 -26.44 31.26
N THR A 27 -18.77 -26.69 32.52
CA THR A 27 -19.76 -26.78 33.62
C THR A 27 -20.35 -25.42 33.98
N ILE A 28 -19.57 -24.33 33.88
CA ILE A 28 -20.06 -22.96 34.13
C ILE A 28 -20.94 -22.46 32.97
N ALA A 29 -20.54 -22.72 31.72
CA ALA A 29 -21.34 -22.37 30.55
C ALA A 29 -22.68 -23.13 30.52
N LEU A 30 -22.68 -24.43 30.86
CA LEU A 30 -23.91 -25.22 30.93
C LEU A 30 -24.85 -24.74 32.05
N ARG A 31 -24.31 -24.31 33.19
CA ARG A 31 -25.11 -23.72 34.28
C ARG A 31 -25.72 -22.37 33.90
N LEU A 32 -24.98 -21.52 33.18
CA LEU A 32 -25.49 -20.23 32.69
C LEU A 32 -26.60 -20.40 31.64
N VAL A 33 -26.46 -21.34 30.71
CA VAL A 33 -27.50 -21.63 29.70
C VAL A 33 -28.78 -22.14 30.35
N VAL A 34 -28.68 -23.04 31.34
CA VAL A 34 -29.85 -23.54 32.08
C VAL A 34 -30.53 -22.42 32.89
N SER A 35 -29.76 -21.50 33.48
CA SER A 35 -30.31 -20.33 34.17
C SER A 35 -31.01 -19.35 33.24
N VAL A 36 -30.47 -19.08 32.05
CA VAL A 36 -31.10 -18.19 31.06
C VAL A 36 -32.39 -18.79 30.51
N ILE A 37 -32.41 -20.11 30.23
CA ILE A 37 -33.63 -20.80 29.80
C ILE A 37 -34.68 -20.80 30.91
N GLY A 38 -34.28 -20.98 32.17
CA GLY A 38 -35.17 -20.89 33.33
C GLY A 38 -35.80 -19.49 33.52
N ILE A 39 -35.00 -18.43 33.33
CA ILE A 39 -35.47 -17.04 33.40
C ILE A 39 -36.41 -16.73 32.23
N TRP A 40 -36.11 -17.23 31.03
CA TRP A 40 -36.97 -17.07 29.85
C TRP A 40 -38.31 -17.81 30.01
N PHE A 41 -38.31 -18.99 30.62
CA PHE A 41 -39.54 -19.74 30.94
C PHE A 41 -40.37 -19.03 32.02
N LEU A 42 -39.73 -18.47 33.05
CA LEU A 42 -40.40 -17.67 34.09
C LEU A 42 -40.99 -16.36 33.52
N TYR A 43 -40.31 -15.72 32.57
CA TYR A 43 -40.80 -14.53 31.88
C TYR A 43 -42.08 -14.83 31.09
N TYR A 44 -42.16 -15.97 30.43
CA TYR A 44 -43.37 -16.39 29.68
C TYR A 44 -44.52 -16.91 30.56
N LEU A 45 -44.23 -17.39 31.78
CA LEU A 45 -45.27 -17.81 32.73
C LEU A 45 -45.89 -16.64 33.52
N LEU A 46 -45.26 -15.47 33.52
CA LEU A 46 -45.67 -14.31 34.33
C LEU A 46 -46.36 -13.18 33.54
N ILE A 47 -46.52 -13.30 32.23
CA ILE A 47 -47.20 -12.29 31.40
C ILE A 47 -48.59 -12.82 30.99
N PRO A 48 -49.70 -12.21 31.46
CA PRO A 48 -51.03 -12.54 30.98
C PRO A 48 -51.18 -12.10 29.52
N SER A 49 -51.66 -13.01 28.67
CA SER A 49 -51.96 -12.76 27.27
C SER A 49 -53.14 -11.79 27.12
N GLY A 50 -52.84 -10.51 26.91
CA GLY A 50 -53.80 -9.48 26.50
C GLY A 50 -53.65 -9.15 25.01
N THR A 51 -54.66 -9.50 24.21
CA THR A 51 -54.82 -9.04 22.82
C THR A 51 -55.14 -7.54 22.77
N TYR A 52 -54.41 -6.75 21.96
CA TYR A 52 -54.90 -5.43 21.54
C TYR A 52 -54.62 -5.17 20.06
N THR A 53 -55.68 -4.80 19.37
CA THR A 53 -55.84 -4.58 17.93
C THR A 53 -55.45 -3.17 17.50
N SER A 54 -55.10 -3.05 16.21
CA SER A 54 -54.75 -1.80 15.51
C SER A 54 -55.78 -0.68 15.66
N LYS A 55 -55.30 0.49 16.06
CA LYS A 55 -55.71 1.84 15.64
C LYS A 55 -54.68 2.82 16.21
N ASP A 56 -54.49 3.95 15.54
CA ASP A 56 -53.59 5.06 15.89
C ASP A 56 -52.23 5.03 15.17
N SER A 57 -52.31 5.00 13.84
CA SER A 57 -51.56 5.96 13.02
C SER A 57 -52.37 7.26 12.92
N VAL A 58 -51.69 8.39 12.75
CA VAL A 58 -52.21 9.78 12.66
C VAL A 58 -52.27 10.56 13.99
N ALA A 59 -51.09 10.85 14.57
CA ALA A 59 -50.88 12.04 15.40
C ALA A 59 -49.38 12.29 15.69
N GLU A 60 -48.50 12.30 14.69
CA GLU A 60 -47.10 12.72 14.93
C GLU A 60 -46.38 13.14 13.64
N VAL A 61 -47.01 14.03 12.86
CA VAL A 61 -46.36 14.77 11.76
C VAL A 61 -46.81 16.22 11.87
N GLN A 62 -46.29 16.93 12.88
CA GLN A 62 -46.53 18.38 12.97
C GLN A 62 -45.56 19.16 13.88
N ASN A 63 -44.32 18.70 14.09
CA ASN A 63 -43.39 19.47 14.95
C ASN A 63 -41.90 19.37 14.57
N LEU A 64 -41.57 19.63 13.30
CA LEU A 64 -40.18 19.77 12.82
C LEU A 64 -40.04 20.95 11.85
N GLN A 65 -40.55 22.13 12.23
CA GLN A 65 -40.48 23.33 11.39
C GLN A 65 -40.03 24.61 12.10
N GLU A 66 -39.28 24.49 13.20
CA GLU A 66 -38.65 25.62 13.88
C GLU A 66 -37.24 25.30 14.38
N VAL A 67 -36.28 25.04 13.49
CA VAL A 67 -34.84 25.34 13.73
C VAL A 67 -34.14 25.56 12.37
N ILE A 68 -34.49 26.62 11.65
CA ILE A 68 -33.68 27.14 10.53
C ILE A 68 -33.58 28.65 10.73
N THR A 69 -32.51 29.10 11.35
CA THR A 69 -31.93 30.45 11.18
C THR A 69 -30.65 30.51 11.99
N TYR A 70 -29.52 30.67 11.30
CA TYR A 70 -28.30 31.40 11.68
C TYR A 70 -27.14 30.84 10.86
N PHE A 71 -26.76 31.56 9.80
CA PHE A 71 -25.39 31.87 9.36
C PHE A 71 -25.47 32.49 7.95
N GLU A 72 -25.47 33.83 7.91
CA GLU A 72 -25.16 34.61 6.69
C GLU A 72 -23.63 34.67 6.51
N PRO A 73 -23.10 34.49 5.29
CA PRO A 73 -21.70 34.81 5.01
C PRO A 73 -21.55 36.31 4.68
N ALA A 74 -20.58 36.94 5.33
CA ALA A 74 -20.24 38.35 5.15
C ALA A 74 -19.77 38.67 3.72
N ARG A 75 -20.25 39.81 3.18
CA ARG A 75 -19.74 40.42 1.94
C ARG A 75 -18.31 40.96 2.13
N PRO A 76 -17.40 40.84 1.15
CA PRO A 76 -16.12 41.53 1.18
C PRO A 76 -16.29 43.01 0.76
N GLN A 77 -15.65 43.91 1.51
CA GLN A 77 -15.45 45.31 1.12
C GLN A 77 -14.09 45.49 0.43
N ASN A 78 -14.08 46.48 -0.46
CA ASN A 78 -13.10 46.83 -1.48
C ASN A 78 -11.63 47.06 -1.06
N SER A 79 -10.77 46.66 -2.00
CA SER A 79 -9.61 47.36 -2.60
C SER A 79 -8.45 47.83 -1.72
N THR A 80 -7.26 47.25 -1.98
CA THR A 80 -6.01 48.01 -2.18
C THR A 80 -5.06 47.22 -3.11
N SER A 81 -4.76 47.86 -4.25
CA SER A 81 -3.55 47.79 -5.11
C SER A 81 -2.71 46.51 -5.22
N ILE A 82 -2.70 46.01 -6.46
CA ILE A 82 -1.65 45.23 -7.12
C ILE A 82 -0.37 46.09 -7.22
N ASP A 83 0.81 45.52 -6.94
CA ASP A 83 1.99 45.52 -7.81
C ASP A 83 3.22 44.89 -7.11
N ASP A 84 3.98 44.13 -7.91
CA ASP A 84 5.26 43.41 -7.65
C ASP A 84 5.21 41.96 -7.13
N GLU A 85 4.87 41.02 -8.04
CA GLU A 85 5.42 39.67 -8.03
C GLU A 85 6.41 39.53 -9.21
N THR A 86 7.63 39.11 -8.89
CA THR A 86 8.76 39.07 -9.83
C THR A 86 8.62 37.98 -10.90
N PRO A 87 9.26 38.12 -12.08
CA PRO A 87 9.16 37.13 -13.18
C PRO A 87 9.63 35.70 -12.81
N GLN A 88 10.39 35.55 -11.72
CA GLN A 88 10.97 34.28 -11.26
C GLN A 88 9.90 33.34 -10.69
N GLU A 89 8.91 33.85 -9.96
CA GLU A 89 7.85 33.04 -9.33
C GLU A 89 6.88 32.44 -10.34
N LYS A 90 6.70 33.10 -11.49
CA LYS A 90 5.94 32.53 -12.62
C LYS A 90 6.72 31.46 -13.38
N GLU A 91 8.05 31.49 -13.35
CA GLU A 91 8.89 30.48 -13.99
C GLU A 91 8.98 29.20 -13.14
N ASP A 92 8.96 29.35 -11.81
CA ASP A 92 8.92 28.22 -10.87
C ASP A 92 7.54 27.56 -10.81
N LEU A 93 6.42 28.31 -10.94
CA LEU A 93 5.08 27.69 -11.08
C LEU A 93 4.84 26.99 -12.42
N VAL A 94 5.53 27.39 -13.49
CA VAL A 94 5.35 26.81 -14.83
C VAL A 94 6.24 25.58 -15.06
N ARG A 95 7.30 25.39 -14.26
CA ARG A 95 8.16 24.19 -14.33
C ARG A 95 7.58 22.95 -13.65
N VAL A 96 6.59 23.09 -12.75
CA VAL A 96 5.97 21.97 -12.01
C VAL A 96 4.89 21.22 -12.82
N THR A 97 4.49 21.69 -14.00
CA THR A 97 3.42 21.06 -14.83
C THR A 97 3.91 20.54 -16.17
N LYS A 98 4.95 19.71 -16.17
CA LYS A 98 5.28 18.84 -17.32
C LYS A 98 5.10 17.35 -17.02
N LEU A 99 4.09 17.01 -16.22
CA LEU A 99 3.43 15.72 -16.38
C LEU A 99 2.56 15.81 -17.64
N LYS A 100 2.64 14.81 -18.53
CA LYS A 100 1.59 14.61 -19.52
C LYS A 100 0.30 14.40 -18.74
N GLU A 101 -0.50 15.45 -18.55
CA GLU A 101 -1.89 15.29 -18.13
C GLU A 101 -2.47 14.19 -19.03
N VAL A 102 -2.93 13.09 -18.43
CA VAL A 102 -3.66 12.07 -19.17
C VAL A 102 -4.80 12.81 -19.86
N PRO A 103 -4.88 12.81 -21.21
CA PRO A 103 -5.80 13.67 -21.93
C PRO A 103 -7.23 13.43 -21.45
N TRP A 104 -7.94 14.52 -21.20
CA TRP A 104 -9.36 14.56 -20.90
C TRP A 104 -10.15 13.73 -21.92
N PRO A 105 -11.06 12.84 -21.51
CA PRO A 105 -12.07 12.35 -22.42
C PRO A 105 -12.96 13.54 -22.78
N GLN A 106 -12.79 14.13 -23.96
CA GLN A 106 -13.88 14.87 -24.58
C GLN A 106 -14.94 13.82 -24.93
N THR A 107 -15.96 13.71 -24.09
CA THR A 107 -16.95 12.67 -24.20
C THR A 107 -17.92 12.96 -25.33
N ASP A 108 -17.57 12.53 -26.53
CA ASP A 108 -18.58 12.26 -27.53
C ASP A 108 -19.35 11.00 -27.10
N LEU A 109 -20.61 11.18 -26.70
CA LEU A 109 -21.49 10.13 -26.23
C LEU A 109 -21.59 8.98 -27.24
N GLU A 110 -21.54 9.30 -28.54
CA GLU A 110 -21.66 8.30 -29.61
C GLU A 110 -20.41 7.44 -29.71
N THR A 111 -19.24 8.07 -29.76
CA THR A 111 -17.96 7.36 -29.74
C THR A 111 -17.85 6.48 -28.49
N ALA A 112 -18.25 6.98 -27.32
CA ALA A 112 -18.22 6.20 -26.08
C ALA A 112 -19.19 4.99 -26.09
N LEU A 113 -20.39 5.16 -26.66
CA LEU A 113 -21.33 4.04 -26.85
C LEU A 113 -20.78 3.00 -27.84
N GLN A 114 -20.14 3.45 -28.93
CA GLN A 114 -19.52 2.57 -29.90
C GLN A 114 -18.39 1.72 -29.29
N ASP A 115 -17.59 2.31 -28.40
CA ASP A 115 -16.53 1.60 -27.66
C ASP A 115 -17.13 0.51 -26.75
N ILE A 116 -18.22 0.82 -26.04
CA ILE A 116 -18.95 -0.16 -25.23
C ILE A 116 -19.45 -1.33 -26.07
N PHE A 117 -20.04 -1.06 -27.24
CA PHE A 117 -20.56 -2.12 -28.10
C PHE A 117 -19.46 -2.99 -28.70
N THR A 118 -18.33 -2.36 -29.06
CA THR A 118 -17.16 -3.07 -29.59
C THR A 118 -16.52 -3.99 -28.54
N LEU A 119 -16.57 -3.59 -27.27
CA LEU A 119 -16.06 -4.37 -26.14
C LEU A 119 -17.12 -5.22 -25.46
N HIS A 120 -18.37 -5.22 -25.95
CA HIS A 120 -19.46 -5.97 -25.34
C HIS A 120 -19.15 -7.47 -25.38
N PRO A 121 -19.08 -8.16 -24.23
CA PRO A 121 -18.78 -9.58 -24.20
C PRO A 121 -19.91 -10.40 -24.81
N ASP A 122 -19.58 -11.30 -25.74
CA ASP A 122 -20.54 -12.31 -26.20
C ASP A 122 -21.00 -13.24 -25.04
N GLU A 123 -22.07 -14.00 -25.26
CA GLU A 123 -22.69 -14.85 -24.21
C GLU A 123 -21.70 -15.82 -23.56
N LEU A 124 -20.83 -16.47 -24.35
CA LEU A 124 -19.84 -17.41 -23.84
C LEU A 124 -18.75 -16.72 -23.03
N GLN A 125 -18.30 -15.54 -23.48
CA GLN A 125 -17.35 -14.71 -22.75
C GLN A 125 -17.94 -14.21 -21.44
N ALA A 126 -19.18 -13.72 -21.46
CA ALA A 126 -19.88 -13.27 -20.26
C ALA A 126 -20.03 -14.41 -19.24
N GLU A 127 -20.45 -15.60 -19.68
CA GLU A 127 -20.55 -16.78 -18.81
C GLU A 127 -19.19 -17.13 -18.18
N TYR A 128 -18.11 -17.15 -18.96
CA TYR A 128 -16.77 -17.41 -18.45
C TYR A 128 -16.32 -16.37 -17.42
N LEU A 129 -16.50 -15.07 -17.71
CA LEU A 129 -16.08 -13.97 -16.84
C LEU A 129 -16.84 -13.96 -15.51
N LEU A 130 -18.12 -14.31 -15.52
CA LEU A 130 -19.00 -14.25 -14.35
C LEU A 130 -19.02 -15.55 -13.52
N ARG A 131 -18.49 -16.65 -14.05
CA ARG A 131 -18.41 -17.92 -13.33
C ARG A 131 -17.58 -17.78 -12.03
N PRO A 132 -18.01 -18.33 -10.88
CA PRO A 132 -17.20 -18.34 -9.66
C PRO A 132 -15.79 -18.92 -9.88
N ILE A 133 -14.78 -18.30 -9.26
CA ILE A 133 -13.39 -18.76 -9.34
C ILE A 133 -13.16 -19.78 -8.20
N GLU A 134 -13.10 -21.05 -8.57
CA GLU A 134 -12.88 -22.18 -7.64
C GLU A 134 -11.41 -22.64 -7.58
N LEU A 135 -10.54 -22.05 -8.41
CA LEU A 135 -9.11 -22.36 -8.46
C LEU A 135 -8.40 -21.97 -7.15
N THR A 136 -7.19 -22.49 -6.93
CA THR A 136 -6.32 -22.12 -5.81
C THR A 136 -4.86 -21.87 -6.25
N GLY A 137 -4.05 -21.25 -5.40
CA GLY A 137 -2.62 -21.02 -5.66
C GLY A 137 -2.34 -20.21 -6.93
N GLU A 138 -1.31 -20.61 -7.68
CA GLU A 138 -0.84 -19.95 -8.90
C GLU A 138 -1.93 -19.85 -9.97
N ALA A 139 -2.73 -20.91 -10.14
CA ALA A 139 -3.81 -20.94 -11.12
C ALA A 139 -4.89 -19.90 -10.81
N ARG A 140 -5.22 -19.72 -9.52
CA ARG A 140 -6.16 -18.69 -9.07
C ARG A 140 -5.62 -17.30 -9.31
N LEU A 141 -4.36 -17.07 -8.97
CA LEU A 141 -3.71 -15.77 -9.16
C LEU A 141 -3.63 -15.38 -10.65
N ARG A 142 -3.29 -16.33 -11.52
CA ARG A 142 -3.34 -16.15 -12.97
C ARG A 142 -4.75 -15.78 -13.46
N GLU A 143 -5.76 -16.50 -12.98
CA GLU A 143 -7.16 -16.26 -13.36
C GLU A 143 -7.62 -14.86 -12.94
N PHE A 144 -7.25 -14.40 -11.73
CA PHE A 144 -7.49 -13.01 -11.33
C PHE A 144 -6.79 -12.02 -12.24
N GLY A 145 -5.53 -12.25 -12.61
CA GLY A 145 -4.82 -11.40 -13.57
C GLY A 145 -5.55 -11.31 -14.93
N LEU A 146 -5.95 -12.45 -15.49
CA LEU A 146 -6.66 -12.52 -16.77
C LEU A 146 -8.00 -11.79 -16.74
N ARG A 147 -8.84 -12.07 -15.73
CA ARG A 147 -10.16 -11.42 -15.61
C ARG A 147 -10.05 -9.96 -15.24
N THR A 148 -9.05 -9.57 -14.45
CA THR A 148 -8.81 -8.15 -14.14
C THR A 148 -8.31 -7.38 -15.35
N ARG A 149 -7.49 -7.98 -16.24
CA ARG A 149 -7.13 -7.38 -17.54
C ARG A 149 -8.36 -7.14 -18.40
N TYR A 150 -9.30 -8.08 -18.41
CA TYR A 150 -10.56 -7.92 -19.13
C TYR A 150 -11.42 -6.82 -18.49
N PHE A 151 -11.59 -6.86 -17.17
CA PHE A 151 -12.28 -5.83 -16.39
C PHE A 151 -11.68 -4.44 -16.63
N LYS A 152 -10.34 -4.30 -16.67
CA LYS A 152 -9.64 -3.04 -16.97
C LYS A 152 -10.11 -2.42 -18.29
N LYS A 153 -10.25 -3.24 -19.34
CA LYS A 153 -10.73 -2.78 -20.65
C LYS A 153 -12.19 -2.35 -20.60
N LEU A 154 -13.04 -3.14 -19.95
CA LEU A 154 -14.45 -2.81 -19.81
C LEU A 154 -14.64 -1.53 -18.98
N PHE A 155 -13.91 -1.43 -17.87
CA PHE A 155 -13.94 -0.30 -16.97
C PHE A 155 -13.51 0.98 -17.69
N ALA A 156 -12.42 0.96 -18.46
CA ALA A 156 -12.00 2.13 -19.22
C ALA A 156 -13.08 2.66 -20.19
N ALA A 157 -13.76 1.77 -20.93
CA ALA A 157 -14.87 2.20 -21.80
C ALA A 157 -16.10 2.67 -21.01
N TRP A 158 -16.37 2.03 -19.87
CA TRP A 158 -17.42 2.47 -18.95
C TRP A 158 -17.13 3.87 -18.38
N GLU A 159 -15.87 4.16 -18.03
CA GLU A 159 -15.42 5.48 -17.59
C GLU A 159 -15.53 6.51 -18.68
N THR A 160 -15.05 6.20 -19.89
CA THR A 160 -15.21 7.06 -21.06
C THR A 160 -16.68 7.39 -21.28
N LEU A 161 -17.64 6.49 -21.05
CA LEU A 161 -19.05 6.85 -21.20
C LEU A 161 -19.60 7.71 -20.03
N HIS A 162 -19.21 7.41 -18.80
CA HIS A 162 -19.90 7.94 -17.60
C HIS A 162 -19.21 9.14 -16.94
N MET A 163 -17.90 9.29 -17.10
CA MET A 163 -17.16 10.39 -16.51
C MET A 163 -17.26 11.64 -17.39
N VAL A 164 -17.88 12.70 -16.85
CA VAL A 164 -18.05 13.98 -17.52
C VAL A 164 -17.37 15.06 -16.71
N ALA A 165 -16.35 15.68 -17.29
CA ALA A 165 -15.70 16.84 -16.68
C ALA A 165 -16.60 18.08 -16.80
N SER A 166 -16.54 18.95 -15.80
CA SER A 166 -17.16 20.28 -15.88
C SER A 166 -16.53 21.11 -16.99
N ALA A 167 -17.24 22.13 -17.48
CA ALA A 167 -16.77 22.98 -18.59
C ALA A 167 -15.46 23.72 -18.27
N ASP A 168 -15.20 24.02 -17.00
CA ASP A 168 -13.96 24.61 -16.48
C ASP A 168 -12.93 23.55 -16.04
N GLY A 169 -13.25 22.25 -16.18
CA GLY A 169 -12.43 21.12 -15.79
C GLY A 169 -12.23 20.96 -14.28
N THR A 170 -12.87 21.77 -13.44
CA THR A 170 -12.63 21.75 -11.99
C THR A 170 -13.27 20.58 -11.28
N ALA A 171 -14.36 20.03 -11.83
CA ALA A 171 -15.12 18.93 -11.23
C ALA A 171 -15.31 17.77 -12.21
N LEU A 172 -15.51 16.58 -11.65
CA LEU A 172 -15.86 15.37 -12.39
C LEU A 172 -17.21 14.86 -11.89
N TYR A 173 -18.13 14.63 -12.81
CA TYR A 173 -19.45 14.07 -12.52
C TYR A 173 -19.60 12.71 -13.19
N ILE A 174 -20.29 11.80 -12.51
CA ILE A 174 -20.68 10.52 -13.07
C ILE A 174 -22.10 10.69 -13.60
N ARG A 175 -22.29 10.68 -14.92
CA ARG A 175 -23.63 10.70 -15.51
C ARG A 175 -24.27 9.32 -15.37
N ASP A 176 -25.59 9.26 -15.16
CA ASP A 176 -26.37 8.00 -15.19
C ASP A 176 -27.64 8.16 -16.04
N ASP A 177 -27.61 9.09 -17.00
CA ASP A 177 -28.75 9.46 -17.85
C ASP A 177 -28.64 8.95 -19.30
N VAL A 178 -27.79 7.94 -19.56
CA VAL A 178 -27.47 7.44 -20.91
C VAL A 178 -28.73 6.99 -21.66
N ILE A 179 -29.61 6.22 -21.00
CA ILE A 179 -30.87 5.75 -21.61
C ILE A 179 -31.75 6.94 -22.00
N GLN A 180 -31.89 7.92 -21.11
CA GLN A 180 -32.68 9.13 -21.36
C GLN A 180 -32.06 9.96 -22.49
N ALA A 181 -30.73 10.04 -22.57
CA ALA A 181 -30.04 10.73 -23.65
C ALA A 181 -30.32 10.09 -25.02
N VAL A 182 -30.21 8.76 -25.12
CA VAL A 182 -30.53 8.01 -26.34
C VAL A 182 -31.99 8.16 -26.74
N GLN A 183 -32.91 8.18 -25.78
CA GLN A 183 -34.34 8.40 -26.05
C GLN A 183 -34.65 9.82 -26.53
N ARG A 184 -34.00 10.83 -25.94
CA ARG A 184 -34.19 12.25 -26.28
C ARG A 184 -33.65 12.62 -27.66
N ASP A 185 -32.56 11.97 -28.10
CA ASP A 185 -31.97 12.21 -29.42
C ASP A 185 -31.97 10.94 -30.29
N PRO A 186 -33.04 10.70 -31.09
CA PRO A 186 -33.10 9.59 -32.03
C PRO A 186 -32.01 9.61 -33.12
N SER A 187 -31.33 10.74 -33.32
CA SER A 187 -30.28 10.83 -34.33
C SER A 187 -29.00 10.07 -33.94
N ILE A 188 -28.79 9.80 -32.64
CA ILE A 188 -27.73 8.90 -32.13
C ILE A 188 -27.90 7.50 -32.74
N ALA A 189 -29.12 6.96 -32.68
CA ALA A 189 -29.43 5.64 -33.22
C ALA A 189 -29.16 5.55 -34.73
N LYS A 190 -29.53 6.62 -35.46
CA LYS A 190 -29.26 6.72 -36.89
C LYS A 190 -27.76 6.74 -37.20
N ARG A 191 -26.94 7.45 -36.41
CA ARG A 191 -25.49 7.56 -36.62
C ARG A 191 -24.75 6.26 -36.28
N LEU A 192 -25.23 5.53 -35.27
CA LEU A 192 -24.68 4.22 -34.88
C LEU A 192 -25.22 3.07 -35.73
N GLU A 193 -26.10 3.35 -36.71
CA GLU A 193 -26.74 2.34 -37.57
C GLU A 193 -27.49 1.24 -36.79
N MET A 194 -28.08 1.62 -35.65
CA MET A 194 -28.82 0.72 -34.75
C MET A 194 -30.20 1.29 -34.41
N THR A 195 -31.11 0.46 -33.91
CA THR A 195 -32.35 0.94 -33.27
C THR A 195 -32.06 1.43 -31.85
N GLN A 196 -32.89 2.36 -31.34
CA GLN A 196 -32.80 2.80 -29.93
C GLN A 196 -32.91 1.63 -28.95
N THR A 197 -33.75 0.63 -29.27
CA THR A 197 -33.93 -0.57 -28.45
C THR A 197 -32.65 -1.41 -28.38
N GLU A 198 -31.97 -1.63 -29.51
CA GLU A 198 -30.71 -2.38 -29.54
C GLU A 198 -29.61 -1.68 -28.72
N ILE A 199 -29.53 -0.34 -28.83
CA ILE A 199 -28.61 0.48 -28.02
C ILE A 199 -28.88 0.30 -26.53
N ILE A 200 -30.14 0.43 -26.10
CA ILE A 200 -30.52 0.29 -24.68
C ILE A 200 -30.22 -1.11 -24.17
N HIS A 201 -30.62 -2.17 -24.89
CA HIS A 201 -30.36 -3.54 -24.47
C HIS A 201 -28.86 -3.85 -24.37
N SER A 202 -28.05 -3.37 -25.32
CA SER A 202 -26.60 -3.56 -25.30
C SER A 202 -25.96 -2.83 -24.12
N TYR A 203 -26.35 -1.58 -23.87
CA TYR A 203 -25.91 -0.81 -22.70
C TYR A 203 -26.28 -1.49 -21.37
N GLU A 204 -27.52 -1.93 -21.21
CA GLU A 204 -27.99 -2.59 -19.97
C GLU A 204 -27.28 -3.93 -19.73
N SER A 205 -27.08 -4.71 -20.79
CA SER A 205 -26.34 -5.96 -20.74
C SER A 205 -24.88 -5.72 -20.33
N TYR A 206 -24.23 -4.71 -20.92
CA TYR A 206 -22.87 -4.31 -20.56
C TYR A 206 -22.77 -3.89 -19.09
N ARG A 207 -23.70 -3.01 -18.63
CA ARG A 207 -23.80 -2.55 -17.25
C ARG A 207 -23.94 -3.73 -16.28
N SER A 208 -24.76 -4.70 -16.63
CA SER A 208 -24.96 -5.91 -15.83
C SER A 208 -23.67 -6.72 -15.72
N ILE A 209 -22.99 -6.98 -16.83
CA ILE A 209 -21.74 -7.76 -16.85
C ILE A 209 -20.64 -7.07 -16.04
N ILE A 210 -20.41 -5.77 -16.28
CA ILE A 210 -19.34 -5.04 -15.58
C ILE A 210 -19.60 -4.96 -14.07
N THR A 211 -20.86 -4.75 -13.66
CA THR A 211 -21.23 -4.70 -12.24
C THR A 211 -21.02 -6.05 -11.55
N GLN A 212 -21.46 -7.13 -12.18
CA GLN A 212 -21.29 -8.48 -11.63
C GLN A 212 -19.81 -8.90 -11.59
N LEU A 213 -19.05 -8.61 -12.66
CA LEU A 213 -17.62 -8.90 -12.72
C LEU A 213 -16.85 -8.09 -11.66
N SER A 214 -17.20 -6.81 -11.50
CA SER A 214 -16.65 -5.93 -10.48
C SER A 214 -16.90 -6.49 -9.06
N THR A 215 -18.12 -6.95 -8.78
CA THR A 215 -18.49 -7.58 -7.51
C THR A 215 -17.75 -8.91 -7.29
N LEU A 216 -17.58 -9.71 -8.34
CA LEU A 216 -16.86 -10.98 -8.25
C LEU A 216 -15.38 -10.77 -7.92
N LEU A 217 -14.75 -9.79 -8.57
CA LEU A 217 -13.33 -9.52 -8.40
C LEU A 217 -13.05 -8.74 -7.11
N PHE A 218 -13.79 -7.65 -6.85
CA PHE A 218 -13.44 -6.65 -5.83
C PHE A 218 -14.62 -6.27 -4.90
N PRO A 219 -15.23 -7.23 -4.16
CA PRO A 219 -16.46 -6.99 -3.40
C PRO A 219 -16.32 -6.12 -2.13
N TRP A 220 -15.10 -5.78 -1.69
CA TRP A 220 -14.86 -5.16 -0.38
C TRP A 220 -14.98 -3.64 -0.34
N THR A 221 -15.13 -2.98 -1.49
CA THR A 221 -15.27 -1.51 -1.57
C THR A 221 -16.68 -1.05 -1.24
N ALA A 222 -17.68 -1.91 -1.46
CA ALA A 222 -19.08 -1.68 -1.10
C ALA A 222 -19.39 -2.17 0.33
N PRO A 223 -20.28 -1.48 1.08
CA PRO A 223 -21.14 -0.37 0.65
C PRO A 223 -20.53 1.03 0.87
N TYR A 224 -19.29 1.14 1.36
CA TYR A 224 -18.69 2.45 1.66
C TYR A 224 -18.57 3.32 0.41
N TYR A 225 -18.13 2.73 -0.71
CA TYR A 225 -18.36 3.28 -2.04
C TYR A 225 -19.44 2.48 -2.76
N PRO A 226 -20.37 3.15 -3.47
CA PRO A 226 -21.45 2.44 -4.16
C PRO A 226 -20.92 1.54 -5.28
N ASP A 227 -19.85 1.96 -5.97
CA ASP A 227 -19.15 1.20 -6.98
C ASP A 227 -17.71 1.71 -7.18
N HIS A 228 -16.96 1.06 -8.08
CA HIS A 228 -15.58 1.42 -8.38
C HIS A 228 -15.44 2.70 -9.21
N MET A 229 -16.48 3.13 -9.94
CA MET A 229 -16.48 4.41 -10.67
C MET A 229 -16.45 5.57 -9.66
N HIS A 230 -17.30 5.50 -8.63
CA HIS A 230 -17.36 6.50 -7.58
C HIS A 230 -16.08 6.54 -6.75
N LEU A 231 -15.51 5.38 -6.43
CA LEU A 231 -14.20 5.33 -5.77
C LEU A 231 -13.11 5.99 -6.63
N HIS A 232 -13.02 5.64 -7.92
CA HIS A 232 -11.99 6.18 -8.78
C HIS A 232 -12.14 7.70 -8.99
N ALA A 233 -13.39 8.17 -9.17
CA ALA A 233 -13.70 9.59 -9.30
C ALA A 233 -13.26 10.42 -8.08
N GLN A 234 -13.18 9.84 -6.87
CA GLN A 234 -12.67 10.57 -5.69
C GLN A 234 -11.20 10.95 -5.78
N PHE A 235 -10.41 10.30 -6.65
CA PHE A 235 -8.99 10.65 -6.81
C PHE A 235 -8.80 11.79 -7.81
N TYR A 236 -9.88 12.26 -8.44
CA TYR A 236 -9.81 13.33 -9.40
C TYR A 236 -9.38 14.64 -8.73
N ARG A 237 -8.17 15.10 -9.06
CA ARG A 237 -7.52 16.32 -8.52
C ARG A 237 -7.31 16.34 -6.99
N SER A 238 -7.22 15.18 -6.35
CA SER A 238 -7.10 15.09 -4.88
C SER A 238 -5.67 15.26 -4.33
N GLY A 239 -4.79 15.91 -5.09
CA GLY A 239 -3.45 16.30 -4.66
C GLY A 239 -2.53 15.16 -4.22
N ARG A 240 -1.46 15.56 -3.52
CA ARG A 240 -0.40 14.70 -2.99
C ARG A 240 -0.51 14.56 -1.47
N GLY A 241 -0.17 13.41 -0.93
CA GLY A 241 -0.08 13.24 0.52
C GLY A 241 0.69 11.99 0.95
N ILE A 242 0.94 11.91 2.24
CA ILE A 242 1.65 10.80 2.87
C ILE A 242 0.65 9.92 3.63
N VAL A 243 0.84 8.61 3.55
CA VAL A 243 -0.02 7.63 4.22
C VAL A 243 0.83 6.74 5.12
N PHE A 244 0.41 6.61 6.38
CA PHE A 244 0.93 5.63 7.32
C PHE A 244 -0.15 4.62 7.69
N THR A 245 0.26 3.42 8.09
CA THR A 245 -0.58 2.53 8.92
C THR A 245 -0.01 2.42 10.32
N ALA A 246 -0.84 2.58 11.35
CA ALA A 246 -0.39 2.45 12.73
C ALA A 246 -1.49 2.00 13.70
N GLY A 247 -1.09 1.17 14.66
CA GLY A 247 -1.80 0.99 15.93
C GLY A 247 -1.02 1.59 17.10
N ASP A 248 -1.53 1.45 18.32
CA ASP A 248 -0.94 2.00 19.55
C ASP A 248 0.54 1.63 19.72
N LYS A 249 0.95 0.44 19.25
CA LYS A 249 2.34 -0.02 19.33
C LYS A 249 3.28 0.68 18.34
N GLN A 250 2.74 1.15 17.23
CA GLN A 250 3.47 1.84 16.17
C GLN A 250 3.46 3.36 16.35
N ALA A 251 2.49 3.91 17.09
CA ALA A 251 2.35 5.33 17.30
C ALA A 251 3.63 6.04 17.79
N PRO A 252 4.46 5.49 18.70
CA PRO A 252 5.73 6.13 19.07
C PRO A 252 6.68 6.35 17.88
N PHE A 253 6.65 5.47 16.88
CA PHE A 253 7.45 5.65 15.67
C PHE A 253 6.93 6.82 14.82
N LEU A 254 5.60 6.95 14.68
CA LEU A 254 4.98 8.07 13.96
C LEU A 254 5.17 9.41 14.68
N LEU A 255 5.05 9.42 16.01
CA LEU A 255 5.33 10.58 16.85
C LEU A 255 6.81 11.02 16.77
N THR A 256 7.68 10.15 16.25
CA THR A 256 9.07 10.48 15.94
C THR A 256 9.23 10.93 14.50
N SER A 257 8.73 10.13 13.54
CA SER A 257 8.96 10.32 12.12
C SER A 257 8.25 11.55 11.59
N ILE A 258 6.99 11.79 11.97
CA ILE A 258 6.22 12.93 11.45
C ILE A 258 6.89 14.27 11.81
N PRO A 259 7.30 14.55 13.07
CA PRO A 259 8.07 15.75 13.37
C PRO A 259 9.37 15.86 12.57
N THR A 260 10.10 14.75 12.38
CA THR A 260 11.35 14.78 11.60
C THR A 260 11.08 15.10 10.13
N LEU A 261 9.98 14.60 9.55
CA LEU A 261 9.57 14.96 8.19
C LEU A 261 9.24 16.46 8.08
N ARG A 262 8.62 17.06 9.11
CA ARG A 262 8.36 18.52 9.15
C ARG A 262 9.66 19.31 9.25
N GLU A 263 10.61 18.88 10.07
CA GLU A 263 11.93 19.50 10.19
C GLU A 263 12.75 19.39 8.88
N LEU A 264 12.55 18.33 8.09
CA LEU A 264 13.08 18.17 6.73
C LEU A 264 12.35 19.04 5.68
N GLY A 265 11.35 19.84 6.08
CA GLY A 265 10.61 20.75 5.20
C GLY A 265 9.42 20.12 4.47
N CYS A 266 9.00 18.91 4.82
CA CYS A 266 7.84 18.26 4.21
C CYS A 266 6.54 18.84 4.78
N ASN A 267 5.72 19.49 3.95
CA ASN A 267 4.42 20.07 4.36
C ASN A 267 3.21 19.30 3.83
N LEU A 268 3.42 18.15 3.21
CA LEU A 268 2.34 17.32 2.69
C LEU A 268 1.34 16.92 3.80
N PRO A 269 0.03 16.88 3.49
CA PRO A 269 -0.96 16.32 4.40
C PRO A 269 -0.69 14.83 4.65
N ILE A 270 -0.96 14.38 5.88
CA ILE A 270 -0.70 13.02 6.35
C ILE A 270 -1.99 12.37 6.79
N GLU A 271 -2.26 11.17 6.29
CA GLU A 271 -3.31 10.28 6.80
C GLU A 271 -2.71 9.06 7.51
N VAL A 272 -3.13 8.85 8.76
CA VAL A 272 -2.78 7.66 9.55
C VAL A 272 -3.97 6.70 9.57
N MET A 273 -3.84 5.61 8.84
CA MET A 273 -4.89 4.62 8.63
C MET A 273 -4.80 3.49 9.68
N TYR A 274 -5.90 3.17 10.36
CA TYR A 274 -5.93 2.19 11.46
C TYR A 274 -7.15 1.25 11.39
N LEU A 275 -7.14 0.14 12.14
CA LEU A 275 -8.18 -0.90 12.11
C LEU A 275 -9.05 -0.90 13.38
N GLY A 276 -9.81 0.16 13.59
CA GLY A 276 -10.74 0.34 14.71
C GLY A 276 -10.08 0.64 16.06
N ASP A 277 -10.91 0.89 17.08
CA ASP A 277 -10.45 1.45 18.38
C ASP A 277 -9.56 0.51 19.20
N ARG A 278 -9.48 -0.78 18.84
CA ARG A 278 -8.57 -1.74 19.48
C ARG A 278 -7.18 -1.73 18.87
N ASP A 279 -7.05 -1.19 17.67
CA ASP A 279 -5.79 -1.04 16.97
C ASP A 279 -5.13 0.29 17.36
N LEU A 280 -5.87 1.39 17.21
CA LEU A 280 -5.45 2.74 17.60
C LEU A 280 -6.49 3.38 18.52
N SER A 281 -6.10 3.57 19.78
CA SER A 281 -6.97 4.13 20.82
C SER A 281 -7.30 5.61 20.55
N GLN A 282 -8.39 6.11 21.14
CA GLN A 282 -8.77 7.51 21.00
C GLN A 282 -7.69 8.47 21.50
N SER A 283 -7.07 8.20 22.65
CA SER A 283 -6.02 9.07 23.19
C SER A 283 -4.80 9.18 22.29
N VAL A 284 -4.43 8.08 21.61
CA VAL A 284 -3.29 8.07 20.68
C VAL A 284 -3.65 8.76 19.36
N ARG A 285 -4.91 8.67 18.91
CA ARG A 285 -5.40 9.45 17.77
C ARG A 285 -5.31 10.95 18.05
N GLU A 286 -5.78 11.39 19.21
CA GLU A 286 -5.70 12.79 19.65
C GLU A 286 -4.24 13.29 19.70
N GLU A 287 -3.30 12.45 20.14
CA GLU A 287 -1.88 12.78 20.15
C GLU A 287 -1.30 12.93 18.73
N LEU A 288 -1.65 12.03 17.82
CA LEU A 288 -1.21 12.09 16.41
C LEU A 288 -1.84 13.28 15.67
N GLU A 289 -3.12 13.55 15.88
CA GLU A 289 -3.87 14.66 15.24
C GLU A 289 -3.46 16.03 15.79
N ALA A 290 -2.81 16.08 16.95
CA ALA A 290 -2.18 17.31 17.43
C ALA A 290 -0.94 17.71 16.59
N LEU A 291 -0.38 16.80 15.78
CA LEU A 291 0.72 17.11 14.87
C LEU A 291 0.20 17.86 13.61
N PRO A 292 0.95 18.84 13.08
CA PRO A 292 0.50 19.63 11.94
C PRO A 292 0.18 18.79 10.69
N GLY A 293 -1.04 18.94 10.18
CA GLY A 293 -1.49 18.33 8.93
C GLY A 293 -1.74 16.82 9.02
N VAL A 294 -1.95 16.27 10.21
CA VAL A 294 -2.21 14.83 10.43
C VAL A 294 -3.70 14.59 10.67
N THR A 295 -4.26 13.56 10.02
CA THR A 295 -5.62 13.06 10.27
C THR A 295 -5.60 11.54 10.46
N THR A 296 -6.31 11.01 11.46
CA THR A 296 -6.47 9.55 11.59
C THR A 296 -7.78 9.08 10.94
N ARG A 297 -7.76 7.90 10.28
CA ARG A 297 -8.94 7.35 9.59
C ARG A 297 -9.10 5.84 9.81
N ASP A 298 -10.32 5.40 10.15
CA ASP A 298 -10.64 3.99 10.44
C ASP A 298 -10.92 3.19 9.16
N LEU A 299 -9.97 2.35 8.73
CA LEU A 299 -10.11 1.47 7.57
C LEU A 299 -11.23 0.44 7.74
N ARG A 300 -11.56 0.06 8.97
CA ARG A 300 -12.63 -0.92 9.24
C ARG A 300 -14.00 -0.43 8.77
N GLN A 301 -14.20 0.89 8.68
CA GLN A 301 -15.43 1.48 8.14
C GLN A 301 -15.48 1.43 6.61
N MET A 302 -14.32 1.33 5.96
CA MET A 302 -14.15 1.47 4.51
C MET A 302 -14.04 0.14 3.79
N VAL A 303 -13.62 -0.91 4.51
CA VAL A 303 -13.38 -2.24 3.95
C VAL A 303 -14.41 -3.23 4.48
N ASN A 304 -15.18 -3.82 3.57
CA ASN A 304 -16.01 -4.96 3.87
C ASN A 304 -15.17 -6.25 3.85
N ASP A 305 -14.67 -6.65 5.01
CA ASP A 305 -13.85 -7.86 5.17
C ASP A 305 -14.65 -9.12 5.55
N GLN A 306 -15.96 -9.15 5.29
CA GLN A 306 -16.79 -10.33 5.59
C GLN A 306 -16.26 -11.60 4.91
N GLY A 307 -16.09 -12.66 5.71
CA GLY A 307 -15.54 -13.94 5.26
C GLY A 307 -14.01 -14.02 5.27
N TRP A 308 -13.31 -12.93 5.59
CA TRP A 308 -11.87 -12.89 5.80
C TRP A 308 -11.55 -11.88 6.92
N LYS A 309 -10.29 -11.44 7.05
CA LYS A 309 -9.93 -10.41 8.03
C LYS A 309 -8.79 -9.54 7.54
N LEU A 310 -9.03 -8.23 7.48
CA LEU A 310 -7.98 -7.25 7.25
C LEU A 310 -7.12 -7.12 8.52
N ALA A 311 -5.82 -7.40 8.42
CA ALA A 311 -4.90 -7.38 9.56
C ALA A 311 -3.44 -7.37 9.11
N GLY A 312 -2.56 -6.83 9.96
CA GLY A 312 -1.11 -6.86 9.75
C GLY A 312 -0.71 -6.10 8.48
N TRP A 313 0.28 -6.61 7.75
CA TRP A 313 0.82 -5.98 6.55
C TRP A 313 -0.20 -5.80 5.42
N ALA A 314 -1.28 -6.59 5.44
CA ALA A 314 -2.37 -6.43 4.49
C ALA A 314 -3.05 -5.06 4.56
N GLY A 315 -2.90 -4.31 5.66
CA GLY A 315 -3.46 -2.97 5.78
C GLY A 315 -2.90 -1.96 4.77
N LYS A 316 -1.63 -2.11 4.34
CA LYS A 316 -0.93 -1.06 3.56
C LYS A 316 -1.58 -0.78 2.21
N PRO A 317 -1.89 -1.77 1.35
CA PRO A 317 -2.53 -1.49 0.06
C PRO A 317 -3.91 -0.87 0.20
N PHE A 318 -4.66 -1.25 1.25
CA PHE A 318 -5.98 -0.68 1.54
C PHE A 318 -5.85 0.75 2.07
N ALA A 319 -4.86 1.04 2.92
CA ALA A 319 -4.53 2.39 3.35
C ALA A 319 -4.22 3.30 2.16
N ILE A 320 -3.41 2.83 1.21
CA ILE A 320 -3.11 3.57 -0.03
C ILE A 320 -4.41 3.80 -0.83
N LEU A 321 -5.15 2.73 -1.14
CA LEU A 321 -6.37 2.81 -1.95
C LEU A 321 -7.39 3.81 -1.37
N PHE A 322 -7.65 3.75 -0.07
CA PHE A 322 -8.68 4.55 0.59
C PHE A 322 -8.23 5.92 1.11
N ALA A 323 -6.93 6.23 1.02
CA ALA A 323 -6.45 7.57 1.32
C ALA A 323 -7.13 8.63 0.43
N SER A 324 -7.32 9.84 0.94
CA SER A 324 -8.00 10.90 0.19
C SER A 324 -7.18 11.43 -1.00
N PHE A 325 -5.86 11.23 -0.99
CA PHE A 325 -4.96 11.77 -2.00
C PHE A 325 -5.04 11.04 -3.33
N ARG A 326 -4.67 11.72 -4.42
CA ARG A 326 -4.45 11.07 -5.73
C ARG A 326 -3.08 10.40 -5.76
N GLU A 327 -2.05 11.18 -5.46
CA GLU A 327 -0.66 10.76 -5.45
C GLU A 327 -0.24 10.51 -4.00
N VAL A 328 0.19 9.29 -3.70
CA VAL A 328 0.46 8.83 -2.34
C VAL A 328 1.92 8.42 -2.21
N ILE A 329 2.61 8.91 -1.17
CA ILE A 329 3.79 8.25 -0.60
C ILE A 329 3.33 7.48 0.63
N PHE A 330 3.31 6.16 0.54
CA PHE A 330 3.14 5.31 1.70
C PHE A 330 4.48 5.15 2.42
N ILE A 331 4.47 5.24 3.74
CA ILE A 331 5.65 5.06 4.59
C ILE A 331 5.28 4.09 5.73
N ASP A 332 6.06 3.03 5.89
CA ASP A 332 5.94 2.14 7.05
C ASP A 332 6.26 2.88 8.35
N ALA A 333 5.62 2.47 9.45
CA ALA A 333 5.78 3.15 10.73
C ALA A 333 7.26 3.24 11.20
N ASP A 334 8.07 2.24 10.88
CA ASP A 334 9.48 2.15 11.27
C ASP A 334 10.46 2.51 10.13
N SER A 335 9.96 3.17 9.08
CA SER A 335 10.76 3.79 8.03
C SER A 335 11.02 5.27 8.33
N LEU A 336 12.27 5.70 8.13
CA LEU A 336 12.75 7.05 8.44
C LEU A 336 13.51 7.62 7.25
N PHE A 337 13.46 8.94 7.09
CA PHE A 337 14.02 9.63 5.93
C PHE A 337 15.22 10.51 6.32
N PHE A 338 16.20 10.58 5.42
CA PHE A 338 17.31 11.54 5.47
C PHE A 338 16.99 12.82 4.71
N GLN A 339 16.07 12.76 3.75
CA GLN A 339 15.72 13.85 2.84
C GLN A 339 14.20 14.07 2.83
N ASN A 340 13.72 15.24 2.38
CA ASN A 340 12.28 15.48 2.26
C ASN A 340 11.64 14.44 1.30
N PRO A 341 10.72 13.57 1.75
CA PRO A 341 10.14 12.52 0.91
C PRO A 341 9.36 13.05 -0.29
N GLU A 342 8.90 14.31 -0.26
CA GLU A 342 8.20 14.95 -1.37
C GLU A 342 9.00 14.93 -2.68
N MET A 343 10.34 14.90 -2.59
CA MET A 343 11.22 14.76 -3.76
C MET A 343 10.94 13.49 -4.59
N LEU A 344 10.33 12.46 -4.00
CA LEU A 344 10.00 11.22 -4.71
C LEU A 344 8.92 11.43 -5.78
N PHE A 345 8.07 12.45 -5.64
CA PHE A 345 7.12 12.83 -6.69
C PHE A 345 7.79 13.51 -7.88
N GLU A 346 9.02 13.99 -7.70
CA GLU A 346 9.82 14.64 -8.74
C GLU A 346 10.87 13.68 -9.33
N ASP A 347 10.96 12.43 -8.86
CA ASP A 347 11.84 11.43 -9.45
C ASP A 347 11.41 11.14 -10.90
N GLU A 348 12.38 11.13 -11.81
CA GLU A 348 12.14 10.95 -13.25
C GLU A 348 11.35 9.68 -13.58
N ASP A 349 11.66 8.58 -12.88
CA ASP A 349 10.99 7.30 -13.12
C ASP A 349 9.55 7.37 -12.57
N TYR A 350 9.28 8.09 -11.47
CA TYR A 350 7.92 8.36 -11.00
C TYR A 350 7.14 9.25 -11.97
N LEU A 351 7.70 10.38 -12.41
CA LEU A 351 7.05 11.28 -13.36
C LEU A 351 6.64 10.55 -14.65
N GLN A 352 7.50 9.65 -15.13
CA GLN A 352 7.21 8.83 -16.30
C GLN A 352 6.10 7.81 -16.03
N THR A 353 6.19 7.08 -14.93
CA THR A 353 5.40 5.85 -14.73
C THR A 353 4.17 6.04 -13.85
N GLY A 354 4.22 6.92 -12.86
CA GLY A 354 3.19 7.08 -11.83
C GLY A 354 3.29 6.06 -10.70
N ALA A 355 4.25 5.13 -10.73
CA ALA A 355 4.46 4.15 -9.67
C ALA A 355 5.96 3.89 -9.46
N LEU A 356 6.47 4.22 -8.27
CA LEU A 356 7.87 4.06 -7.90
C LEU A 356 8.00 3.13 -6.68
N PHE A 357 8.73 2.03 -6.87
CA PHE A 357 8.97 0.98 -5.88
C PHE A 357 10.46 0.89 -5.53
N PHE A 358 10.80 0.23 -4.42
CA PHE A 358 12.18 0.06 -3.97
C PHE A 358 12.55 -1.42 -3.91
N LYS A 359 13.82 -1.75 -4.15
CA LYS A 359 14.29 -3.14 -4.17
C LYS A 359 14.65 -3.62 -2.77
N ASP A 360 14.30 -4.86 -2.41
CA ASP A 360 14.76 -5.45 -1.13
C ASP A 360 16.27 -5.76 -1.19
N ARG A 361 16.81 -6.48 -0.21
CA ARG A 361 18.19 -6.99 -0.19
C ARG A 361 18.39 -8.11 -1.22
N LEU A 362 19.59 -8.24 -1.77
CA LEU A 362 20.05 -9.43 -2.49
C LEU A 362 20.40 -10.55 -1.51
N ILE A 363 19.37 -11.16 -0.90
CA ILE A 363 19.49 -12.29 0.03
C ILE A 363 18.75 -13.51 -0.49
N MET A 364 19.10 -14.69 0.04
CA MET A 364 18.41 -15.96 -0.21
C MET A 364 18.19 -16.22 -1.71
N PRO A 365 19.26 -16.54 -2.46
CA PRO A 365 19.14 -16.78 -3.88
C PRO A 365 18.14 -17.88 -4.21
N GLU A 366 17.09 -17.54 -4.96
CA GLU A 366 16.02 -18.44 -5.33
C GLU A 366 15.44 -18.03 -6.69
N SER A 367 15.39 -18.96 -7.65
CA SER A 367 14.71 -18.70 -8.92
C SER A 367 13.22 -19.00 -8.81
N LYS A 368 12.40 -17.94 -8.92
CA LYS A 368 10.94 -17.99 -9.08
C LYS A 368 10.52 -17.91 -10.55
N ARG A 369 11.42 -18.18 -11.50
CA ARG A 369 11.13 -18.14 -12.95
C ARG A 369 9.91 -18.99 -13.33
N LYS A 370 9.83 -20.23 -12.85
CA LYS A 370 8.70 -21.12 -13.16
C LYS A 370 7.37 -20.55 -12.64
N PHE A 371 7.37 -20.04 -11.41
CA PHE A 371 6.23 -19.36 -10.82
C PHE A 371 5.77 -18.17 -11.69
N LEU A 372 6.69 -17.30 -12.12
CA LEU A 372 6.35 -16.18 -13.01
C LEU A 372 5.78 -16.64 -14.35
N GLN A 373 6.32 -17.72 -14.94
CA GLN A 373 5.80 -18.29 -16.19
C GLN A 373 4.39 -18.88 -16.05
N GLU A 374 4.05 -19.40 -14.87
CA GLU A 374 2.75 -19.99 -14.57
C GLU A 374 1.70 -18.93 -14.26
N VAL A 375 2.08 -17.89 -13.50
CA VAL A 375 1.17 -16.86 -12.99
C VAL A 375 0.97 -15.70 -13.96
N LEU A 376 2.04 -15.19 -14.59
CA LEU A 376 1.96 -14.00 -15.42
C LEU A 376 1.44 -14.34 -16.82
N PRO A 377 0.38 -13.67 -17.32
CA PRO A 377 -0.09 -13.93 -18.66
C PRO A 377 0.82 -13.34 -19.73
N LYS A 378 1.10 -14.15 -20.77
CA LYS A 378 2.03 -13.85 -21.86
C LYS A 378 1.54 -12.68 -22.77
N PRO A 379 2.46 -11.97 -23.45
CA PRO A 379 3.92 -12.05 -23.32
C PRO A 379 4.40 -11.48 -21.97
N LEU A 380 5.52 -11.99 -21.47
CA LEU A 380 6.14 -11.47 -20.24
C LEU A 380 6.87 -10.17 -20.54
N SER A 381 6.77 -9.20 -19.62
CA SER A 381 7.43 -7.90 -19.75
C SER A 381 8.95 -8.03 -19.60
N SER A 382 9.71 -7.07 -20.15
CA SER A 382 11.16 -6.98 -19.92
C SER A 382 11.50 -6.77 -18.44
N LYS A 383 10.62 -6.10 -17.68
CA LYS A 383 10.78 -5.87 -16.24
C LYS A 383 10.65 -7.17 -15.45
N ALA A 384 9.65 -8.00 -15.77
CA ALA A 384 9.49 -9.33 -15.17
C ALA A 384 10.68 -10.24 -15.52
N LEU A 385 11.13 -10.25 -16.78
CA LEU A 385 12.29 -11.04 -17.23
C LEU A 385 13.63 -10.57 -16.61
N GLY A 386 13.74 -9.27 -16.28
CA GLY A 386 14.90 -8.69 -15.60
C GLY A 386 14.79 -8.68 -14.07
N SER A 387 13.70 -9.20 -13.51
CA SER A 387 13.48 -9.22 -12.06
C SER A 387 14.39 -10.24 -11.36
N ARG A 388 14.69 -10.00 -10.08
CA ARG A 388 15.46 -10.93 -9.24
C ARG A 388 14.78 -12.30 -9.12
N PHE A 389 13.45 -12.33 -9.17
CA PHE A 389 12.66 -13.56 -9.22
C PHE A 389 12.97 -14.39 -10.47
N TRP A 390 13.16 -13.75 -11.62
CA TRP A 390 13.45 -14.44 -12.87
C TRP A 390 14.91 -14.89 -12.96
N THR A 391 15.85 -13.99 -12.67
CA THR A 391 17.29 -14.29 -12.70
C THR A 391 17.70 -15.27 -11.60
N GLY A 392 16.93 -15.30 -10.51
CA GLY A 392 17.18 -16.09 -9.33
C GLY A 392 18.17 -15.45 -8.36
N ASP A 393 18.46 -14.15 -8.53
CA ASP A 393 19.40 -13.40 -7.67
C ASP A 393 18.89 -13.26 -6.25
N SER A 394 17.57 -13.26 -6.05
CA SER A 394 16.96 -13.29 -4.74
C SER A 394 15.52 -13.79 -4.84
N GLY A 395 15.07 -14.48 -3.80
CA GLY A 395 13.64 -14.75 -3.55
C GLY A 395 12.83 -13.50 -3.17
N HIS A 396 13.46 -12.32 -3.12
CA HIS A 396 12.87 -11.02 -2.82
C HIS A 396 13.20 -9.99 -3.92
N MET A 397 12.18 -9.28 -4.38
CA MET A 397 12.35 -8.19 -5.35
C MET A 397 12.11 -6.85 -4.70
N GLN A 398 10.98 -6.67 -4.02
CA GLN A 398 10.51 -5.37 -3.57
C GLN A 398 10.61 -5.21 -2.05
N GLU A 399 10.99 -4.02 -1.59
CA GLU A 399 10.71 -3.53 -0.24
C GLU A 399 9.47 -2.63 -0.29
N SER A 400 8.49 -2.86 0.59
CA SER A 400 7.24 -2.09 0.69
C SER A 400 7.22 -1.09 1.86
N GLY A 401 8.37 -0.89 2.53
CA GLY A 401 8.54 0.13 3.55
C GLY A 401 8.32 1.56 3.06
N VAL A 402 8.48 1.80 1.75
CA VAL A 402 8.05 3.01 1.03
C VAL A 402 7.47 2.61 -0.32
N VAL A 403 6.30 3.16 -0.68
CA VAL A 403 5.64 2.92 -1.98
C VAL A 403 5.06 4.24 -2.49
N VAL A 404 5.36 4.62 -3.72
CA VAL A 404 4.85 5.88 -4.32
C VAL A 404 3.93 5.55 -5.49
N VAL A 405 2.68 6.03 -5.47
CA VAL A 405 1.66 5.68 -6.48
C VAL A 405 0.76 6.86 -6.80
N ASP A 406 0.58 7.16 -8.08
CA ASP A 406 -0.58 7.88 -8.63
C ASP A 406 -1.75 6.91 -8.79
N LYS A 407 -2.70 6.99 -7.85
CA LYS A 407 -3.84 6.06 -7.81
C LYS A 407 -4.81 6.24 -8.96
N TRP A 408 -4.84 7.43 -9.58
CA TRP A 408 -5.66 7.68 -10.76
C TRP A 408 -5.15 6.87 -11.96
N ARG A 409 -3.83 6.83 -12.14
CA ARG A 409 -3.21 6.08 -13.25
C ARG A 409 -3.32 4.56 -13.04
N HIS A 410 -3.18 4.11 -11.79
CA HIS A 410 -3.00 2.69 -11.48
C HIS A 410 -4.14 2.07 -10.68
N PHE A 411 -5.34 2.64 -10.75
CA PHE A 411 -6.49 2.22 -9.95
C PHE A 411 -6.75 0.72 -10.01
N ILE A 412 -6.82 0.14 -11.21
CA ILE A 412 -7.10 -1.29 -11.40
C ILE A 412 -5.97 -2.19 -10.88
N ALA A 413 -4.72 -1.75 -11.03
CA ALA A 413 -3.57 -2.48 -10.49
C ALA A 413 -3.65 -2.52 -8.95
N LEU A 414 -3.94 -1.38 -8.34
CA LEU A 414 -4.11 -1.26 -6.89
C LEU A 414 -5.30 -2.09 -6.36
N LEU A 415 -6.41 -2.18 -7.09
CA LEU A 415 -7.50 -3.10 -6.76
C LEU A 415 -7.03 -4.56 -6.72
N LEU A 416 -6.21 -5.00 -7.69
CA LEU A 416 -5.64 -6.35 -7.64
C LEU A 416 -4.63 -6.53 -6.50
N VAL A 417 -3.86 -5.51 -6.15
CA VAL A 417 -2.99 -5.57 -4.96
C VAL A 417 -3.83 -5.75 -3.69
N THR A 418 -4.94 -5.02 -3.55
CA THR A 418 -5.85 -5.21 -2.40
C THR A 418 -6.51 -6.59 -2.42
N ARG A 419 -6.83 -7.17 -3.58
CA ARG A 419 -7.30 -8.57 -3.69
C ARG A 419 -6.30 -9.55 -3.10
N MET A 420 -5.04 -9.44 -3.52
CA MET A 420 -3.95 -10.31 -3.11
C MET A 420 -3.63 -10.21 -1.61
N ASN A 421 -3.81 -9.03 -1.02
CA ASN A 421 -3.58 -8.79 0.40
C ASN A 421 -4.84 -8.95 1.27
N GLY A 422 -6.01 -9.11 0.64
CA GLY A 422 -7.28 -9.22 1.33
C GLY A 422 -7.84 -10.65 1.28
N PRO A 423 -8.92 -10.90 0.55
CA PRO A 423 -9.62 -12.20 0.58
C PRO A 423 -8.78 -13.41 0.20
N ASP A 424 -7.77 -13.27 -0.67
CA ASP A 424 -6.93 -14.41 -1.09
C ASP A 424 -5.53 -14.40 -0.46
N ARG A 425 -5.31 -13.56 0.55
CA ARG A 425 -4.03 -13.49 1.27
C ARG A 425 -3.67 -14.83 1.90
N ASP A 426 -4.60 -15.35 2.70
CA ASP A 426 -4.38 -16.50 3.57
C ASP A 426 -4.83 -17.80 2.89
N GLY A 427 -4.04 -18.85 3.07
CA GLY A 427 -4.45 -20.21 2.72
C GLY A 427 -5.37 -20.82 3.77
N ASN A 428 -5.99 -21.95 3.43
CA ASN A 428 -6.69 -22.82 4.35
C ASN A 428 -6.28 -24.27 4.10
N LYS A 429 -5.41 -24.79 4.95
CA LYS A 429 -4.90 -26.17 4.84
C LYS A 429 -6.01 -27.24 4.94
N ALA A 430 -7.06 -26.99 5.71
CA ALA A 430 -8.17 -27.95 5.85
C ALA A 430 -8.98 -28.06 4.54
N GLU A 431 -9.09 -26.96 3.80
CA GLU A 431 -9.80 -26.86 2.52
C GLU A 431 -8.87 -27.00 1.31
N LYS A 432 -7.56 -27.22 1.55
CA LYS A 432 -6.50 -27.26 0.52
C LYS A 432 -6.45 -25.99 -0.33
N ILE A 433 -6.74 -24.84 0.29
CA ILE A 433 -6.61 -23.54 -0.34
C ILE A 433 -5.20 -23.02 -0.06
N VAL A 434 -4.49 -22.65 -1.11
CA VAL A 434 -3.20 -21.95 -1.08
C VAL A 434 -3.47 -20.46 -1.30
N GLY A 435 -3.06 -19.65 -0.33
CA GLY A 435 -3.18 -18.19 -0.35
C GLY A 435 -1.96 -17.52 -0.95
N VAL A 436 -2.07 -16.24 -1.30
CA VAL A 436 -0.98 -15.47 -1.92
C VAL A 436 0.26 -15.41 -1.02
N TYR A 437 0.09 -15.29 0.31
CA TYR A 437 1.22 -15.23 1.24
C TYR A 437 1.93 -16.59 1.43
N GLU A 438 1.40 -17.68 0.87
CA GLU A 438 2.12 -18.96 0.77
C GLU A 438 2.94 -19.05 -0.53
N LEU A 439 2.62 -18.23 -1.54
CA LEU A 439 3.34 -18.15 -2.82
C LEU A 439 4.49 -17.15 -2.79
N VAL A 440 4.28 -16.03 -2.07
CA VAL A 440 5.25 -14.93 -1.91
C VAL A 440 5.31 -14.47 -0.46
N TYR A 441 6.40 -13.82 -0.06
CA TYR A 441 6.61 -13.40 1.32
C TYR A 441 5.91 -12.07 1.63
N GLY A 442 4.72 -12.14 2.24
CA GLY A 442 3.98 -10.98 2.69
C GLY A 442 3.45 -10.10 1.56
N ASP A 443 3.23 -8.82 1.87
CA ASP A 443 2.68 -7.83 0.94
C ASP A 443 3.70 -7.34 -0.09
N LYS A 444 4.99 -7.40 0.23
CA LYS A 444 6.07 -6.75 -0.53
C LYS A 444 6.01 -7.00 -2.03
N GLU A 445 5.90 -8.27 -2.41
CA GLU A 445 5.92 -8.70 -3.81
C GLU A 445 4.58 -8.45 -4.53
N THR A 446 3.51 -8.20 -3.79
CA THR A 446 2.17 -8.07 -4.37
C THR A 446 2.00 -6.79 -5.19
N PHE A 447 2.76 -5.73 -4.91
CA PHE A 447 2.66 -4.45 -5.64
C PHE A 447 3.09 -4.61 -7.10
N TRP A 448 4.37 -4.90 -7.36
CA TRP A 448 4.84 -5.07 -8.74
C TRP A 448 4.18 -6.27 -9.44
N LEU A 449 3.89 -7.38 -8.73
CA LEU A 449 3.14 -8.50 -9.31
C LEU A 449 1.73 -8.08 -9.74
N GLY A 450 1.07 -7.21 -8.98
CA GLY A 450 -0.26 -6.70 -9.32
C GLY A 450 -0.24 -5.93 -10.64
N TRP A 451 0.75 -5.07 -10.83
CA TRP A 451 0.99 -4.32 -12.06
C TRP A 451 1.22 -5.26 -13.26
N GLU A 452 2.14 -6.22 -13.11
CA GLU A 452 2.41 -7.23 -14.13
C GLU A 452 1.15 -8.07 -14.45
N LEU A 453 0.40 -8.51 -13.44
CA LEU A 453 -0.81 -9.30 -13.60
C LEU A 453 -1.92 -8.56 -14.35
N VAL A 454 -2.12 -7.25 -14.11
CA VAL A 454 -3.12 -6.45 -14.84
C VAL A 454 -2.60 -5.87 -16.15
N GLY A 455 -1.32 -6.12 -16.49
CA GLY A 455 -0.68 -5.57 -17.68
C GLY A 455 -0.50 -4.05 -17.62
N ASP A 456 -0.40 -3.49 -16.40
CA ASP A 456 0.01 -2.11 -16.19
C ASP A 456 1.53 -2.09 -16.02
N LEU A 457 2.23 -1.79 -17.11
CA LEU A 457 3.69 -1.84 -17.12
C LEU A 457 4.33 -0.50 -16.79
N ASP A 458 3.54 0.51 -16.44
CA ASP A 458 4.00 1.83 -16.06
C ASP A 458 4.31 1.84 -14.56
N TYR A 459 5.37 1.12 -14.17
CA TYR A 459 6.00 1.22 -12.85
C TYR A 459 7.52 1.17 -12.99
N ALA A 460 8.23 1.66 -11.99
CA ALA A 460 9.69 1.57 -11.93
C ALA A 460 10.16 1.13 -10.55
N PHE A 461 11.32 0.48 -10.51
CA PHE A 461 12.11 0.36 -9.30
C PHE A 461 13.11 1.50 -9.27
N HIS A 462 13.12 2.27 -8.19
CA HIS A 462 14.07 3.36 -7.96
C HIS A 462 15.51 2.87 -8.17
N ARG A 463 16.33 3.73 -8.80
CA ARG A 463 17.67 3.35 -9.28
C ARG A 463 18.77 3.44 -8.24
N GLY A 464 18.52 4.15 -7.14
CA GLY A 464 19.42 4.17 -6.00
C GLY A 464 19.52 2.79 -5.35
N ASP A 465 20.70 2.45 -4.87
CA ASP A 465 21.00 1.11 -4.38
C ASP A 465 20.45 0.87 -2.97
N ALA A 466 20.26 -0.41 -2.66
CA ALA A 466 20.10 -0.85 -1.28
C ALA A 466 21.46 -0.87 -0.56
N GLY A 467 21.42 -0.87 0.76
CA GLY A 467 22.60 -0.86 1.60
C GLY A 467 22.28 -1.12 3.06
N THR A 468 23.27 -0.93 3.91
CA THR A 468 23.13 -0.98 5.38
C THR A 468 23.87 0.18 6.01
N MET A 469 23.61 0.45 7.28
CA MET A 469 24.31 1.48 8.06
C MET A 469 24.45 1.11 9.52
N GLY A 470 25.52 1.61 10.15
CA GLY A 470 25.83 1.31 11.53
C GLY A 470 27.33 1.40 11.83
N MET A 471 27.76 0.56 12.76
CA MET A 471 29.16 0.39 13.15
C MET A 471 29.86 -0.56 12.18
N ILE A 472 31.11 -0.25 11.86
CA ILE A 472 31.99 -1.19 11.17
C ILE A 472 32.31 -2.34 12.12
N GLU A 473 32.04 -3.57 11.66
CA GLU A 473 32.26 -4.77 12.44
C GLU A 473 33.76 -5.07 12.56
N THR A 474 34.16 -5.41 13.78
CA THR A 474 35.55 -5.81 14.10
C THR A 474 35.60 -7.19 14.75
N ASP A 475 34.44 -7.77 15.11
CA ASP A 475 34.33 -9.10 15.67
C ASP A 475 34.64 -10.17 14.60
N PRO A 476 35.71 -10.98 14.77
CA PRO A 476 36.03 -12.06 13.86
C PRO A 476 34.91 -13.10 13.68
N ALA A 477 33.98 -13.21 14.63
CA ALA A 477 32.86 -14.16 14.57
C ALA A 477 31.74 -13.73 13.61
N LEU A 478 31.66 -12.44 13.26
CA LEU A 478 30.67 -11.85 12.36
C LEU A 478 31.27 -11.44 11.01
N LEU A 479 32.60 -11.49 10.89
CA LEU A 479 33.29 -11.34 9.62
C LEU A 479 33.11 -12.61 8.77
N PRO A 480 33.02 -12.49 7.43
CA PRO A 480 32.97 -13.64 6.55
C PRO A 480 34.20 -14.55 6.74
N ASP A 481 34.01 -15.88 6.69
CA ASP A 481 35.09 -16.87 6.66
C ASP A 481 35.98 -16.64 5.42
N SER A 482 37.06 -15.88 5.57
CA SER A 482 37.97 -15.60 4.45
C SER A 482 38.79 -16.86 4.12
N LYS A 483 38.58 -17.45 2.93
CA LYS A 483 39.67 -18.13 2.23
C LYS A 483 40.54 -17.06 1.57
N PRO A 484 41.88 -17.12 1.69
CA PRO A 484 42.75 -16.12 1.08
C PRO A 484 42.56 -16.15 -0.44
N SER A 485 42.12 -15.03 -1.01
CA SER A 485 42.08 -14.83 -2.46
C SER A 485 43.50 -14.62 -2.98
N GLU A 486 43.95 -15.45 -3.92
CA GLU A 486 45.20 -15.23 -4.64
C GLU A 486 45.14 -13.90 -5.40
N ASP A 487 46.12 -13.04 -5.15
CA ASP A 487 46.32 -11.75 -5.82
C ASP A 487 46.28 -11.90 -7.34
N LYS A 488 45.30 -11.27 -8.00
CA LYS A 488 45.37 -10.98 -9.43
C LYS A 488 45.93 -9.58 -9.61
N PRO A 489 46.90 -9.38 -10.51
CA PRO A 489 47.51 -8.08 -10.75
C PRO A 489 46.49 -7.12 -11.38
N ALA A 490 46.56 -5.86 -10.94
CA ALA A 490 45.73 -4.76 -11.42
C ALA A 490 45.95 -4.50 -12.91
N ASP A 491 44.86 -4.32 -13.65
CA ASP A 491 44.86 -3.81 -15.02
C ASP A 491 44.48 -2.32 -14.94
N ASP A 492 45.41 -1.46 -15.32
CA ASP A 492 45.27 -0.01 -15.32
C ASP A 492 44.41 0.43 -16.52
N SER A 493 43.22 0.97 -16.25
CA SER A 493 42.57 1.89 -17.19
C SER A 493 41.80 2.98 -16.44
N GLU A 494 42.06 4.22 -16.86
CA GLU A 494 41.72 5.47 -16.21
C GLU A 494 40.25 5.92 -16.38
N SER A 495 39.87 6.82 -15.46
CA SER A 495 38.83 7.88 -15.50
C SER A 495 37.39 7.52 -15.16
N GLU A 496 36.87 8.04 -14.04
CA GLU A 496 36.24 9.37 -13.91
C GLU A 496 36.16 9.78 -12.43
N GLU A 497 36.49 11.05 -12.14
CA GLU A 497 36.51 11.63 -10.79
C GLU A 497 35.09 11.88 -10.25
N SER A 498 34.83 11.42 -9.03
CA SER A 498 33.79 11.97 -8.15
C SER A 498 34.41 12.23 -6.77
N PRO A 499 34.14 13.39 -6.13
CA PRO A 499 34.76 13.72 -4.85
C PRO A 499 33.91 13.16 -3.72
N GLU A 500 34.03 11.86 -3.47
CA GLU A 500 33.55 11.26 -2.22
C GLU A 500 34.69 10.49 -1.58
N THR A 501 34.95 10.78 -0.29
CA THR A 501 35.92 10.09 0.55
C THR A 501 35.50 8.63 0.74
N THR A 502 35.77 7.81 -0.27
CA THR A 502 35.54 6.37 -0.29
C THR A 502 36.85 5.67 0.03
N THR A 503 36.91 4.95 1.14
CA THR A 503 38.07 4.13 1.51
C THR A 503 37.89 2.73 0.93
N ARG A 504 38.95 2.16 0.36
CA ARG A 504 38.93 0.84 -0.28
C ARG A 504 39.38 -0.25 0.70
N GLY A 505 38.54 -1.27 0.91
CA GLY A 505 38.78 -2.42 1.79
C GLY A 505 37.51 -3.25 1.99
N ASP A 506 37.61 -4.50 2.46
CA ASP A 506 36.41 -5.28 2.79
C ASP A 506 35.85 -4.82 4.14
N TYR A 507 34.78 -4.04 4.09
CA TYR A 507 34.07 -3.54 5.28
C TYR A 507 32.79 -4.31 5.49
N THR A 508 32.49 -4.67 6.74
CA THR A 508 31.24 -5.33 7.12
C THR A 508 30.47 -4.46 8.11
N ILE A 509 29.16 -4.30 7.90
CA ILE A 509 28.23 -3.72 8.87
C ILE A 509 27.08 -4.71 9.09
N CYS A 510 26.81 -5.04 10.35
CA CYS A 510 25.72 -5.91 10.78
C CYS A 510 24.63 -5.11 11.46
N ALA A 511 23.48 -4.94 10.78
CA ALA A 511 22.40 -4.12 11.29
C ALA A 511 21.03 -4.61 10.80
N PRO A 512 19.94 -4.40 11.56
CA PRO A 512 18.59 -4.66 11.06
C PRO A 512 18.15 -3.64 10.01
N GLN A 513 18.84 -2.49 9.91
CA GLN A 513 18.45 -1.42 9.00
C GLN A 513 18.66 -1.83 7.53
N LEU A 514 17.65 -1.54 6.70
CA LEU A 514 17.76 -1.57 5.24
C LEU A 514 17.85 -0.13 4.77
N LEU A 515 19.03 0.30 4.34
CA LEU A 515 19.24 1.64 3.80
C LEU A 515 18.92 1.65 2.31
N HIS A 516 18.22 2.68 1.85
CA HIS A 516 18.05 3.01 0.45
C HIS A 516 18.77 4.32 0.16
N LEU A 517 19.58 4.30 -0.90
CA LEU A 517 20.32 5.45 -1.38
C LEU A 517 19.50 6.17 -2.46
N ASP A 518 19.77 7.47 -2.64
CA ASP A 518 19.29 8.23 -3.78
C ASP A 518 20.12 7.92 -5.04
N ARG A 519 19.81 8.62 -6.14
CA ARG A 519 20.53 8.46 -7.41
C ARG A 519 21.99 8.94 -7.38
N SER A 520 22.35 9.76 -6.41
CA SER A 520 23.72 10.22 -6.17
C SER A 520 24.51 9.30 -5.25
N GLY A 521 23.88 8.25 -4.69
CA GLY A 521 24.51 7.31 -3.77
C GLY A 521 24.51 7.76 -2.32
N ARG A 522 23.77 8.82 -1.97
CA ARG A 522 23.63 9.30 -0.60
C ARG A 522 22.41 8.68 0.10
N PRO A 523 22.41 8.56 1.45
CA PRO A 523 21.25 8.12 2.22
C PRO A 523 19.96 8.87 1.86
N LEU A 524 18.91 8.12 1.51
CA LEU A 524 17.58 8.68 1.19
C LEU A 524 16.58 8.35 2.31
N TRP A 525 16.40 7.06 2.58
CA TRP A 525 15.55 6.57 3.65
C TRP A 525 16.00 5.18 4.09
N PHE A 526 15.58 4.74 5.27
CA PHE A 526 15.87 3.40 5.76
C PHE A 526 14.68 2.80 6.51
N ASN A 527 14.53 1.47 6.41
CA ASN A 527 13.63 0.70 7.26
C ASN A 527 14.40 0.08 8.43
N GLY A 528 13.72 -0.22 9.54
CA GLY A 528 14.26 -1.03 10.63
C GLY A 528 14.42 -0.30 11.96
N TRP A 529 13.90 0.92 12.07
CA TRP A 529 14.04 1.81 13.24
C TRP A 529 15.49 2.20 13.56
N VAL A 530 15.73 3.04 14.58
CA VAL A 530 17.09 3.48 14.99
C VAL A 530 17.74 2.58 16.06
N LEU A 531 17.01 1.59 16.56
CA LEU A 531 17.53 0.67 17.59
C LEU A 531 18.20 -0.56 16.94
N PRO A 532 19.20 -1.17 17.59
CA PRO A 532 19.85 -2.39 17.10
C PRO A 532 18.90 -3.61 17.08
N ASN A 533 17.78 -3.54 17.81
CA ASN A 533 16.67 -4.47 17.67
C ASN A 533 15.36 -3.77 18.05
N LYS A 534 14.44 -3.62 17.08
CA LYS A 534 13.15 -2.95 17.28
C LYS A 534 12.17 -3.68 18.22
N TYR A 535 12.42 -4.94 18.54
CA TYR A 535 11.60 -5.77 19.43
C TYR A 535 12.13 -5.84 20.86
N GLN A 536 13.30 -5.26 21.16
CA GLN A 536 13.90 -5.25 22.50
C GLN A 536 13.46 -4.00 23.29
N GLY A 537 13.33 -4.15 24.62
CA GLY A 537 12.60 -3.21 25.49
C GLY A 537 13.11 -1.76 25.56
N LYS A 538 12.29 -0.91 26.19
CA LYS A 538 12.33 0.58 26.18
C LYS A 538 13.56 1.27 26.78
N ASN A 539 14.66 0.61 27.13
CA ASN A 539 15.83 1.26 27.79
C ASN A 539 17.13 0.92 27.05
N ARG A 540 17.28 1.39 25.81
CA ARG A 540 18.52 1.16 25.04
C ARG A 540 18.95 2.40 24.28
N GLU A 541 20.26 2.55 24.20
CA GLU A 541 20.88 3.58 23.36
C GLU A 541 20.64 3.25 21.87
N PRO A 542 20.39 4.26 21.03
CA PRO A 542 20.35 4.10 19.58
C PRO A 542 21.61 3.47 19.02
N THR A 543 21.50 2.87 17.83
CA THR A 543 22.66 2.41 17.07
C THR A 543 23.60 3.60 16.82
N ASP A 544 24.90 3.40 17.04
CA ASP A 544 25.91 4.37 16.63
C ASP A 544 26.13 4.23 15.12
N PHE A 545 25.66 5.22 14.36
CA PHE A 545 25.71 5.23 12.90
C PHE A 545 26.99 5.95 12.45
N GLN A 546 28.08 5.17 12.30
CA GLN A 546 29.37 5.73 11.91
C GLN A 546 29.52 5.85 10.39
N ALA A 547 29.06 4.83 9.67
CA ALA A 547 29.20 4.71 8.23
C ALA A 547 28.01 3.94 7.62
N PHE A 548 27.96 3.93 6.30
CA PHE A 548 27.05 3.11 5.53
C PHE A 548 27.77 2.38 4.40
N LEU A 549 27.21 1.24 4.01
CA LEU A 549 27.71 0.41 2.92
C LEU A 549 26.64 0.28 1.84
N ARG A 550 27.09 0.30 0.59
CA ARG A 550 26.27 0.04 -0.59
C ARG A 550 26.32 -1.44 -0.96
N GLU A 551 25.17 -2.00 -1.33
CA GLU A 551 25.06 -3.34 -1.92
C GLU A 551 25.91 -3.42 -3.21
N PRO A 552 26.88 -4.35 -3.31
CA PRO A 552 27.68 -4.53 -4.51
C PRO A 552 26.83 -4.89 -5.74
N ARG A 553 27.23 -4.39 -6.91
CA ARG A 553 26.59 -4.76 -8.18
C ARG A 553 26.98 -6.18 -8.57
N GLY A 554 26.08 -7.14 -8.35
CA GLY A 554 26.24 -8.55 -8.72
C GLY A 554 26.57 -9.48 -7.55
N ARG A 555 26.53 -10.79 -7.80
CA ARG A 555 26.79 -11.80 -6.77
C ARG A 555 28.28 -11.91 -6.46
N ARG A 556 28.58 -12.21 -5.19
CA ARG A 556 29.93 -12.48 -4.67
C ARG A 556 29.94 -13.86 -4.02
N GLU A 557 31.13 -14.46 -3.91
CA GLU A 557 31.35 -15.63 -3.05
C GLU A 557 32.39 -15.28 -1.98
N PRO A 558 32.02 -15.24 -0.67
CA PRO A 558 30.68 -15.44 -0.12
C PRO A 558 29.69 -14.32 -0.52
N ASP A 559 28.39 -14.60 -0.41
CA ASP A 559 27.34 -13.61 -0.68
C ASP A 559 27.59 -12.35 0.16
N ALA A 560 27.36 -11.18 -0.46
CA ALA A 560 27.61 -9.89 0.18
C ALA A 560 26.72 -9.70 1.43
N TRP A 561 25.52 -10.28 1.41
CA TRP A 561 24.59 -10.24 2.54
C TRP A 561 24.57 -11.58 3.29
N GLN A 562 24.64 -11.51 4.62
CA GLN A 562 24.49 -12.65 5.51
C GLN A 562 23.39 -12.37 6.54
N LEU A 563 22.40 -13.26 6.62
CA LEU A 563 21.29 -13.14 7.56
C LEU A 563 21.62 -13.88 8.85
N HIS A 564 21.50 -13.18 9.97
CA HIS A 564 21.69 -13.72 11.32
C HIS A 564 20.37 -13.67 12.12
N GLU A 565 20.43 -14.15 13.36
CA GLU A 565 19.27 -14.11 14.27
C GLU A 565 18.75 -12.68 14.49
N HIS A 566 17.48 -12.57 14.89
CA HIS A 566 16.84 -11.28 15.22
C HIS A 566 16.76 -10.27 14.05
N ASN A 567 16.77 -10.75 12.80
CA ASN A 567 16.75 -9.95 11.58
C ASN A 567 17.96 -9.02 11.42
N VAL A 568 19.10 -9.37 12.02
CA VAL A 568 20.36 -8.69 11.75
C VAL A 568 20.90 -9.18 10.41
N CYS A 569 21.12 -8.26 9.49
CA CYS A 569 21.71 -8.55 8.19
C CYS A 569 23.10 -7.90 8.11
N CYS A 570 24.13 -8.71 7.90
CA CYS A 570 25.48 -8.24 7.67
C CYS A 570 25.69 -8.00 6.18
N LEU A 571 26.09 -6.79 5.79
CA LEU A 571 26.53 -6.49 4.43
C LEU A 571 28.04 -6.33 4.43
N THR A 572 28.73 -6.99 3.50
CA THR A 572 30.14 -6.79 3.21
C THR A 572 30.31 -6.09 1.86
N SER A 573 31.08 -5.00 1.83
CA SER A 573 31.33 -4.21 0.63
C SER A 573 32.77 -3.70 0.57
N GLU A 574 33.30 -3.55 -0.64
CA GLU A 574 34.66 -3.01 -0.89
C GLU A 574 34.78 -1.51 -0.61
N TYR A 575 33.65 -0.84 -0.54
CA TYR A 575 33.56 0.60 -0.39
C TYR A 575 32.72 0.93 0.83
N MET A 576 33.27 1.82 1.64
CA MET A 576 32.61 2.40 2.78
C MET A 576 32.48 3.91 2.57
N SER A 577 31.35 4.44 3.01
CA SER A 577 31.04 5.86 2.90
C SER A 577 30.64 6.40 4.26
N GLU A 578 31.14 7.59 4.56
CA GLU A 578 30.79 8.32 5.77
C GLU A 578 29.57 9.20 5.56
N PHE A 579 28.81 9.39 6.63
CA PHE A 579 27.74 10.36 6.66
C PHE A 579 28.29 11.78 6.59
N SER A 580 27.67 12.61 5.76
CA SER A 580 27.93 14.05 5.71
C SER A 580 27.53 14.72 7.04
N ALA A 581 27.98 15.96 7.26
CA ALA A 581 27.58 16.72 8.45
C ALA A 581 26.06 16.87 8.54
N ASP A 582 25.40 17.13 7.40
CA ASP A 582 23.94 17.29 7.33
C ASP A 582 23.22 15.96 7.61
N GLU A 583 23.70 14.84 7.05
CA GLU A 583 23.11 13.52 7.32
C GLU A 583 23.27 13.09 8.78
N ARG A 584 24.40 13.42 9.42
CA ARG A 584 24.60 13.20 10.86
C ARG A 584 23.65 14.06 11.68
N ALA A 585 23.46 15.33 11.29
CA ALA A 585 22.49 16.20 11.93
C ALA A 585 21.06 15.66 11.82
N VAL A 586 20.70 15.03 10.69
CA VAL A 586 19.39 14.38 10.52
C VAL A 586 19.24 13.15 11.44
N LEU A 587 20.27 12.33 11.58
CA LEU A 587 20.24 11.21 12.54
C LEU A 587 20.08 11.69 13.99
N ASP A 588 20.82 12.74 14.38
CA ASP A 588 20.69 13.36 15.70
C ASP A 588 19.29 13.93 15.95
N MET A 589 18.72 14.58 14.94
CA MET A 589 17.36 15.09 14.95
C MET A 589 16.33 13.96 15.14
N ILE A 590 16.45 12.85 14.39
CA ILE A 590 15.61 11.67 14.54
C ILE A 590 15.73 11.09 15.95
N MET A 591 16.95 10.92 16.46
CA MET A 591 17.18 10.40 17.80
C MET A 591 16.61 11.32 18.89
N ALA A 592 16.73 12.64 18.73
CA ALA A 592 16.14 13.61 19.64
C ALA A 592 14.61 13.54 19.62
N SER A 593 14.01 13.47 18.44
CA SER A 593 12.57 13.28 18.26
C SER A 593 12.08 11.98 18.91
N GLY A 594 12.81 10.88 18.71
CA GLY A 594 12.50 9.57 19.29
C GLY A 594 12.55 9.53 20.82
N ARG A 595 13.43 10.34 21.43
CA ARG A 595 13.46 10.52 22.89
C ARG A 595 12.24 11.32 23.37
N ARG A 596 11.86 12.40 22.67
CA ARG A 596 10.66 13.21 23.00
C ARG A 596 9.38 12.39 22.91
N ALA A 597 9.26 11.55 21.89
CA ALA A 597 8.12 10.65 21.67
C ALA A 597 8.10 9.43 22.63
N GLY A 598 9.09 9.27 23.50
CA GLY A 598 9.22 8.10 24.38
C GLY A 598 9.47 6.79 23.64
N ALA A 599 9.83 6.84 22.35
CA ALA A 599 10.09 5.69 21.49
C ALA A 599 11.45 5.03 21.77
N LEU A 600 12.38 5.76 22.39
CA LEU A 600 13.74 5.30 22.74
C LEU A 600 13.95 5.09 24.25
N GLY A 601 12.93 5.32 25.06
CA GLY A 601 13.04 5.30 26.52
C GLY A 601 13.48 6.62 27.13
N ASN A 602 13.16 6.82 28.40
CA ASN A 602 13.73 7.89 29.19
C ASN A 602 15.12 7.45 29.67
N LYS A 603 16.15 8.31 29.53
CA LYS A 603 17.39 8.12 30.28
C LYS A 603 17.02 8.00 31.77
N ALA A 604 17.35 6.88 32.38
CA ALA A 604 17.29 6.76 33.83
C ALA A 604 18.21 7.83 34.44
N GLY A 605 17.63 8.89 35.00
CA GLY A 605 18.37 9.95 35.69
C GLY A 605 18.19 11.34 35.08
N THR A 606 17.06 11.97 35.36
CA THR A 606 16.92 13.41 35.65
C THR A 606 15.53 13.61 36.24
N ALA A 607 15.41 13.23 37.51
CA ALA A 607 14.37 13.69 38.41
C ALA A 607 14.93 14.85 39.25
#